data_AF-A0A6B9V8B1-F1
#
_entry.id   AF-A0A6B9V8B1-F1
#
_cell.length_a   1.000
_cell.length_b   1.000
_cell.length_c   1.000
_cell.angle_alpha   90.00
_cell.angle_beta   90.00
_cell.angle_gamma   90.00
#
_symmetry.space_group_name_H-M   'P 1'
#
loop_
_entity.id
_entity.type
_entity.pdbx_description
1 polymer ?
#
loop_
_entity_poly.entity_id
_entity_poly.type
_entity_poly.pdbx_seq_one_letter_code
_entity_poly.pdbx_strand_id
1 'polypeptide(L)'
;MEDNAADAATVPRTVNALQDRDIKFLTKAIEEAYKAVECGDGRPFGAVVVRNGVVVVSCHNMVLRKSDPTAHAEINAIREACKKLNQIYLADCEIYASCEPCPMCLGAIKLSKIKRLVYGAKAEAAVAIGFDPSNANAPNQKSELEIKKADGAIALMAEQVFEKTKGKFLMP
;
A
#
# COMPACT_ATOMS: atom_id res chain seq x y z
N MET A 1 32.85 37.93 13.85
CA MET A 1 33.07 36.83 14.82
C MET A 1 32.39 37.31 16.08
N GLU A 2 31.27 36.77 16.53
CA GLU A 2 30.75 35.39 16.52
C GLU A 2 29.22 35.44 16.30
N ASP A 3 28.71 34.65 15.37
CA ASP A 3 27.91 33.43 15.59
C ASP A 3 26.47 33.70 16.04
N ASN A 4 25.55 33.60 15.08
CA ASN A 4 24.13 33.40 15.36
C ASN A 4 23.57 32.34 14.40
N ALA A 5 23.82 31.07 14.72
CA ALA A 5 23.18 29.94 14.07
C ALA A 5 21.89 29.61 14.84
N ALA A 6 20.79 30.19 14.37
CA ALA A 6 19.46 29.89 14.88
C ALA A 6 18.98 28.52 14.36
N ASP A 7 18.81 27.60 15.31
CA ASP A 7 17.69 26.68 15.48
C ASP A 7 17.28 25.78 14.29
N ALA A 8 17.89 24.58 14.23
CA ALA A 8 17.34 23.45 13.50
C ALA A 8 16.34 22.70 14.41
N ALA A 9 15.06 22.92 14.16
CA ALA A 9 13.93 22.39 14.90
C ALA A 9 14.01 20.87 15.18
N THR A 10 13.85 20.52 16.45
CA THR A 10 13.85 19.15 16.98
C THR A 10 12.53 18.43 16.65
N VAL A 11 12.52 17.64 15.56
CA VAL A 11 11.42 16.71 15.30
C VAL A 11 11.41 15.61 16.39
N PRO A 12 10.29 15.35 17.09
CA PRO A 12 10.26 14.39 18.20
C PRO A 12 10.59 12.97 17.73
N ARG A 13 11.45 12.27 18.49
CA ARG A 13 11.99 10.92 18.20
C ARG A 13 10.94 9.86 17.84
N THR A 14 9.70 10.02 18.31
CA THR A 14 8.55 9.15 18.00
C THR A 14 8.07 9.28 16.55
N VAL A 15 8.16 10.47 15.95
CA VAL A 15 7.79 10.72 14.56
C VAL A 15 8.78 10.04 13.62
N ASN A 16 10.09 10.15 13.91
CA ASN A 16 11.12 9.46 13.13
C ASN A 16 10.95 7.93 13.18
N ALA A 17 10.67 7.35 14.36
CA ALA A 17 10.47 5.90 14.47
C ALA A 17 9.23 5.39 13.70
N LEU A 18 8.14 6.16 13.65
CA LEU A 18 6.96 5.84 12.85
C LEU A 18 7.23 6.00 11.35
N GLN A 19 8.00 7.02 10.95
CA GLN A 19 8.40 7.21 9.56
C GLN A 19 9.33 6.10 9.08
N ASP A 20 10.33 5.71 9.88
CA ASP A 20 11.24 4.59 9.59
C ASP A 20 10.47 3.26 9.44
N ARG A 21 9.47 3.06 10.29
CA ARG A 21 8.55 1.93 10.23
C ARG A 21 7.75 1.92 8.93
N ASP A 22 7.15 3.05 8.57
CA ASP A 22 6.34 3.15 7.35
C ASP A 22 7.19 2.92 6.10
N ILE A 23 8.41 3.48 6.06
CA ILE A 23 9.38 3.24 4.99
C ILE A 23 9.67 1.74 4.88
N LYS A 24 10.00 1.07 5.99
CA LYS A 24 10.32 -0.37 6.01
C LYS A 24 9.22 -1.23 5.39
N PHE A 25 7.95 -0.99 5.73
CA PHE A 25 6.84 -1.82 5.25
C PHE A 25 6.39 -1.43 3.84
N LEU A 26 6.46 -0.15 3.48
CA LEU A 26 6.23 0.28 2.09
C LEU A 26 7.30 -0.27 1.14
N THR A 27 8.57 -0.35 1.55
CA THR A 27 9.62 -0.99 0.75
C THR A 27 9.24 -2.42 0.40
N LYS A 28 8.67 -3.18 1.35
CA LYS A 28 8.18 -4.54 1.09
C LYS A 28 6.99 -4.58 0.14
N ALA A 29 6.05 -3.64 0.26
CA ALA A 29 4.95 -3.54 -0.69
C ALA A 29 5.45 -3.21 -2.10
N ILE A 30 6.48 -2.37 -2.22
CA ILE A 30 7.15 -2.05 -3.50
C ILE A 30 7.87 -3.29 -4.07
N GLU A 31 8.58 -4.06 -3.24
CA GLU A 31 9.20 -5.33 -3.66
C GLU A 31 8.16 -6.30 -4.23
N GLU A 32 7.00 -6.44 -3.59
CA GLU A 32 5.88 -7.24 -4.11
C GLU A 32 5.35 -6.70 -5.44
N ALA A 33 5.28 -5.38 -5.60
CA ALA A 33 4.85 -4.76 -6.85
C ALA A 33 5.79 -5.10 -8.02
N TYR A 34 7.11 -5.14 -7.81
CA TYR A 34 8.05 -5.65 -8.81
C TYR A 34 7.82 -7.14 -9.11
N LYS A 35 7.70 -7.96 -8.06
CA LYS A 35 7.48 -9.41 -8.20
C LYS A 35 6.28 -9.73 -9.09
N ALA A 36 5.14 -9.05 -8.89
CA ALA A 36 3.93 -9.27 -9.70
C ALA A 36 4.19 -9.22 -11.21
N VAL A 37 5.04 -8.29 -11.65
CA VAL A 37 5.39 -8.14 -13.08
C VAL A 37 6.48 -9.14 -13.47
N GLU A 38 7.50 -9.32 -12.62
CA GLU A 38 8.62 -10.23 -12.89
C GLU A 38 8.18 -11.69 -13.04
N CYS A 39 7.20 -12.14 -12.25
CA CYS A 39 6.63 -13.49 -12.38
C CYS A 39 5.47 -13.58 -13.38
N GLY A 40 5.01 -12.45 -13.94
CA GLY A 40 3.87 -12.40 -14.86
C GLY A 40 2.51 -12.67 -14.20
N ASP A 41 2.40 -12.61 -12.87
CA ASP A 41 1.14 -12.88 -12.17
C ASP A 41 0.13 -11.73 -12.30
N GLY A 42 0.60 -10.48 -12.50
CA GLY A 42 -0.27 -9.32 -12.57
C GLY A 42 0.42 -7.97 -12.80
N ARG A 43 -0.32 -6.90 -12.51
CA ARG A 43 0.12 -5.50 -12.65
C ARG A 43 1.03 -5.08 -11.47
N PRO A 44 1.83 -4.00 -11.56
CA PRO A 44 2.82 -3.61 -10.55
C PRO A 44 2.20 -3.04 -9.25
N PHE A 45 1.49 -3.87 -8.50
CA PHE A 45 0.90 -3.51 -7.22
C PHE A 45 1.24 -4.56 -6.16
N GLY A 46 1.62 -4.07 -4.98
CA GLY A 46 1.94 -4.90 -3.82
C GLY A 46 1.31 -4.36 -2.54
N ALA A 47 1.05 -5.26 -1.60
CA ALA A 47 0.44 -4.93 -0.32
C ALA A 47 0.98 -5.85 0.79
N VAL A 48 1.13 -5.29 1.99
CA VAL A 48 1.66 -5.98 3.16
C VAL A 48 0.73 -5.72 4.34
N VAL A 49 0.33 -6.79 5.04
CA VAL A 49 -0.42 -6.69 6.31
C VAL A 49 0.54 -6.89 7.47
N VAL A 50 0.50 -5.99 8.44
CA VAL A 50 1.38 -5.94 9.62
C VAL A 50 0.54 -6.00 10.88
N ARG A 51 0.97 -6.79 11.85
CA ARG A 51 0.37 -6.88 13.19
C ARG A 51 1.48 -6.71 14.23
N ASN A 52 1.34 -5.74 15.14
CA ASN A 52 2.32 -5.46 16.19
C ASN A 52 3.77 -5.27 15.66
N GLY A 53 3.93 -4.58 14.53
CA GLY A 53 5.24 -4.36 13.91
C GLY A 53 5.86 -5.58 13.21
N VAL A 54 5.10 -6.67 13.04
CA VAL A 54 5.54 -7.88 12.34
C VAL A 54 4.70 -8.11 11.09
N VAL A 55 5.35 -8.45 9.97
CA VAL A 55 4.64 -8.80 8.74
C VAL A 55 3.87 -10.10 8.93
N VAL A 56 2.55 -10.05 8.75
CA VAL A 56 1.67 -11.23 8.75
C VAL A 56 1.73 -11.88 7.37
N VAL A 57 1.50 -11.08 6.32
CA VAL A 57 1.55 -11.50 4.91
C VAL A 57 2.07 -10.37 4.02
N SER A 58 2.64 -10.77 2.89
CA SER A 58 3.13 -9.92 1.81
C SER A 58 2.56 -10.50 0.51
N CYS A 59 1.84 -9.70 -0.26
CA CYS A 59 1.13 -10.15 -1.45
C CYS A 59 1.27 -9.14 -2.58
N HIS A 60 1.14 -9.63 -3.81
CA HIS A 60 1.10 -8.80 -5.00
C HIS A 60 -0.17 -9.02 -5.80
N ASN A 61 -0.35 -8.23 -6.85
CA ASN A 61 -1.43 -8.37 -7.82
C ASN A 61 -1.29 -9.70 -8.57
N MET A 62 -2.36 -10.50 -8.60
CA MET A 62 -2.37 -11.84 -9.22
C MET A 62 -3.51 -11.99 -10.24
N VAL A 63 -3.95 -10.89 -10.85
CA VAL A 63 -5.14 -10.88 -11.72
C VAL A 63 -5.01 -11.81 -12.93
N LEU A 64 -3.81 -11.92 -13.50
CA LEU A 64 -3.55 -12.84 -14.62
C LEU A 64 -3.44 -14.27 -14.10
N ARG A 65 -2.64 -14.48 -13.04
CA ARG A 65 -2.38 -15.81 -12.48
C ARG A 65 -3.62 -16.54 -12.00
N LYS A 66 -4.56 -15.81 -11.38
CA LYS A 66 -5.80 -16.38 -10.85
C LYS A 66 -6.97 -16.29 -11.83
N SER A 67 -6.78 -15.64 -12.99
CA SER A 67 -7.86 -15.29 -13.91
C SER A 67 -9.04 -14.64 -13.17
N ASP A 68 -8.73 -13.75 -12.23
CA ASP A 68 -9.68 -13.13 -11.30
C ASP A 68 -9.42 -11.62 -11.29
N PRO A 69 -10.32 -10.78 -11.84
CA PRO A 69 -10.10 -9.33 -11.88
C PRO A 69 -10.07 -8.70 -10.49
N THR A 70 -10.52 -9.40 -9.45
CA THR A 70 -10.51 -8.92 -8.06
C THR A 70 -9.24 -9.31 -7.30
N ALA A 71 -8.33 -10.10 -7.89
CA ALA A 71 -7.09 -10.57 -7.26
C ALA A 71 -6.01 -9.48 -7.14
N HIS A 72 -6.41 -8.29 -6.69
CA HIS A 72 -5.55 -7.17 -6.35
C HIS A 72 -4.70 -7.49 -5.11
N ALA A 73 -3.58 -6.77 -4.96
CA ALA A 73 -2.63 -7.02 -3.90
C ALA A 73 -3.27 -6.90 -2.51
N GLU A 74 -4.09 -5.88 -2.28
CA GLU A 74 -4.76 -5.60 -1.01
C GLU A 74 -5.82 -6.65 -0.70
N ILE A 75 -6.59 -7.08 -1.71
CA ILE A 75 -7.58 -8.16 -1.58
C ILE A 75 -6.89 -9.48 -1.23
N ASN A 76 -5.80 -9.80 -1.94
CA ASN A 76 -4.99 -10.99 -1.63
C ASN A 76 -4.42 -10.92 -0.21
N ALA A 77 -3.86 -9.78 0.18
CA ALA A 77 -3.28 -9.59 1.51
C ALA A 77 -4.32 -9.74 2.63
N ILE A 78 -5.51 -9.16 2.48
CA ILE A 78 -6.61 -9.34 3.45
C ILE A 78 -7.02 -10.80 3.54
N ARG A 79 -7.25 -11.48 2.39
CA ARG A 79 -7.65 -12.89 2.36
C ARG A 79 -6.62 -13.79 3.06
N GLU A 80 -5.34 -13.61 2.75
CA GLU A 80 -4.27 -14.42 3.34
C GLU A 80 -4.03 -14.09 4.82
N ALA A 81 -4.16 -12.82 5.23
CA ALA A 81 -4.10 -12.45 6.64
C ALA A 81 -5.24 -13.07 7.45
N CYS A 82 -6.48 -13.01 6.96
CA CYS A 82 -7.64 -13.62 7.61
C CYS A 82 -7.45 -15.13 7.81
N LYS A 83 -6.96 -15.84 6.77
CA LYS A 83 -6.63 -17.26 6.86
C LYS A 83 -5.54 -17.53 7.89
N LYS A 84 -4.43 -16.80 7.82
CA LYS A 84 -3.25 -17.02 8.69
C LYS A 84 -3.54 -16.73 10.16
N LEU A 85 -4.39 -15.75 10.45
CA LEU A 85 -4.79 -15.38 11.80
C LEU A 85 -6.08 -16.06 12.28
N ASN A 86 -6.72 -16.86 11.41
CA ASN A 86 -7.99 -17.52 11.65
C ASN A 86 -9.09 -16.57 12.18
N GLN A 87 -9.23 -15.40 11.55
CA GLN A 87 -10.21 -14.38 11.93
C GLN A 87 -10.65 -13.57 10.71
N ILE A 88 -11.87 -13.03 10.74
CA ILE A 88 -12.42 -12.21 9.64
C ILE A 88 -12.20 -10.70 9.84
N TYR A 89 -11.92 -10.28 11.07
CA TYR A 89 -11.61 -8.90 11.42
C TYR A 89 -10.13 -8.79 11.78
N LEU A 90 -9.51 -7.73 11.29
CA LEU A 90 -8.09 -7.43 11.37
C LEU A 90 -7.87 -6.11 12.11
N ALA A 91 -8.67 -5.84 13.16
CA ALA A 91 -8.70 -4.55 13.86
C ALA A 91 -7.39 -4.16 14.54
N ASP A 92 -6.54 -5.12 14.85
CA ASP A 92 -5.21 -4.89 15.40
C ASP A 92 -4.11 -4.83 14.34
N CYS A 93 -4.47 -4.98 13.06
CA CYS A 93 -3.55 -4.97 11.92
C CYS A 93 -3.55 -3.64 11.18
N GLU A 94 -2.48 -3.41 10.44
CA GLU A 94 -2.27 -2.28 9.55
C GLU A 94 -1.94 -2.81 8.15
N ILE A 95 -2.25 -2.05 7.10
CA ILE A 95 -1.95 -2.41 5.73
C ILE A 95 -1.11 -1.34 5.04
N TYR A 96 -0.11 -1.79 4.31
CA TYR A 96 0.80 -0.96 3.52
C TYR A 96 0.64 -1.33 2.06
N ALA A 97 0.33 -0.36 1.20
CA ALA A 97 0.12 -0.57 -0.23
C ALA A 97 1.14 0.21 -1.05
N SER A 98 1.67 -0.38 -2.13
CA SER A 98 2.62 0.33 -3.00
C SER A 98 1.96 1.53 -3.69
N CYS A 99 0.66 1.46 -3.94
CA CYS A 99 -0.14 2.51 -4.56
C CYS A 99 -1.44 2.73 -3.77
N GLU A 100 -2.06 3.88 -3.98
CA GLU A 100 -3.39 4.20 -3.47
C GLU A 100 -4.41 3.13 -3.88
N PRO A 101 -5.15 2.55 -2.92
CA PRO A 101 -6.08 1.46 -3.21
C PRO A 101 -7.29 1.95 -4.01
N CYS A 102 -7.74 1.13 -4.95
CA CYS A 102 -8.98 1.39 -5.68
C CYS A 102 -10.22 1.28 -4.76
N PRO A 103 -11.42 1.71 -5.21
CA PRO A 103 -12.63 1.72 -4.39
C PRO A 103 -13.00 0.34 -3.81
N MET A 104 -12.78 -0.73 -4.58
CA MET A 104 -12.97 -2.12 -4.13
C MET A 104 -12.04 -2.46 -2.96
N CYS A 105 -10.73 -2.21 -3.13
CA CYS A 105 -9.72 -2.50 -2.11
C CYS A 105 -9.97 -1.66 -0.84
N LEU A 106 -10.28 -0.38 -0.98
CA LEU A 106 -10.60 0.50 0.15
C LEU A 106 -11.85 0.02 0.91
N GLY A 107 -12.88 -0.45 0.19
CA GLY A 107 -14.05 -1.08 0.79
C GLY A 107 -13.69 -2.32 1.61
N ALA A 108 -12.86 -3.21 1.06
CA ALA A 108 -12.41 -4.42 1.74
C ALA A 108 -11.56 -4.12 3.00
N ILE A 109 -10.69 -3.10 2.94
CA ILE A 109 -9.91 -2.63 4.10
C ILE A 109 -10.85 -2.17 5.23
N LYS A 110 -11.87 -1.38 4.91
CA LYS A 110 -12.86 -0.93 5.89
C LYS A 110 -13.69 -2.08 6.47
N LEU A 111 -14.14 -3.01 5.63
CA LEU A 111 -14.93 -4.19 6.04
C LEU A 111 -14.14 -5.13 6.96
N SER A 112 -12.84 -5.28 6.70
CA SER A 112 -11.93 -6.07 7.54
C SER A 112 -11.52 -5.37 8.84
N LYS A 113 -11.99 -4.12 9.09
CA LYS A 113 -11.72 -3.35 10.31
C LYS A 113 -10.26 -2.97 10.54
N ILE A 114 -9.39 -3.08 9.53
CA ILE A 114 -7.99 -2.64 9.61
C ILE A 114 -7.94 -1.20 10.12
N LYS A 115 -7.08 -0.93 11.11
CA LYS A 115 -7.04 0.37 11.79
C LYS A 115 -6.28 1.45 11.01
N ARG A 116 -5.36 1.04 10.12
CA ARG A 116 -4.46 1.96 9.42
C ARG A 116 -4.06 1.47 8.05
N LEU A 117 -4.14 2.35 7.07
CA LEU A 117 -3.67 2.19 5.70
C LEU A 117 -2.58 3.22 5.43
N VAL A 118 -1.42 2.77 4.95
CA VAL A 118 -0.36 3.62 4.41
C VAL A 118 -0.11 3.26 2.96
N TYR A 119 -0.04 4.25 2.06
CA TYR A 119 0.22 4.00 0.64
C TYR A 119 1.33 4.88 0.07
N GLY A 120 2.08 4.36 -0.91
CA GLY A 120 3.21 5.04 -1.55
C GLY A 120 2.81 5.99 -2.67
N ALA A 121 2.62 5.44 -3.87
CA ALA A 121 2.24 6.19 -5.06
C ALA A 121 0.76 6.59 -5.02
N LYS A 122 0.40 7.74 -5.59
CA LYS A 122 -1.02 8.08 -5.79
C LYS A 122 -1.64 7.34 -6.97
N ALA A 123 -2.97 7.23 -6.96
CA ALA A 123 -3.72 6.65 -8.06
C ALA A 123 -3.47 7.37 -9.40
N GLU A 124 -3.21 8.70 -9.42
CA GLU A 124 -2.94 9.42 -10.67
C GLU A 124 -1.67 8.94 -11.40
N ALA A 125 -0.69 8.37 -10.68
CA ALA A 125 0.45 7.69 -11.30
C ALA A 125 0.03 6.37 -11.99
N ALA A 126 -1.01 5.71 -11.49
CA ALA A 126 -1.65 4.55 -12.13
C ALA A 126 -2.67 4.96 -13.22
N VAL A 127 -3.17 6.20 -13.24
CA VAL A 127 -4.07 6.69 -14.30
C VAL A 127 -3.37 6.76 -15.66
N ALA A 128 -2.04 6.89 -15.70
CA ALA A 128 -1.25 6.80 -16.92
C ALA A 128 -1.34 5.42 -17.65
N ILE A 129 -2.00 4.42 -17.04
CA ILE A 129 -2.34 3.12 -17.64
C ILE A 129 -3.86 2.84 -17.70
N GLY A 130 -4.71 3.88 -17.66
CA GLY A 130 -6.15 3.82 -17.95
C GLY A 130 -7.07 3.59 -16.75
N PHE A 131 -6.90 4.32 -15.64
CA PHE A 131 -7.77 4.25 -14.46
C PHE A 131 -8.59 5.54 -14.27
N ASP A 132 -9.85 5.44 -13.84
CA ASP A 132 -10.71 6.59 -13.49
C ASP A 132 -11.17 6.47 -12.02
N PRO A 133 -10.77 7.40 -11.13
CA PRO A 133 -11.07 7.35 -9.70
C PRO A 133 -12.46 7.89 -9.29
N SER A 134 -13.31 8.33 -10.22
CA SER A 134 -14.45 9.21 -9.92
C SER A 134 -15.69 8.59 -9.23
N ASN A 135 -15.74 7.30 -8.91
CA ASN A 135 -16.97 6.65 -8.40
C ASN A 135 -16.85 5.91 -7.05
N ALA A 136 -16.31 6.58 -6.01
CA ALA A 136 -16.08 5.95 -4.70
C ALA A 136 -16.77 6.65 -3.51
N ASN A 137 -18.01 7.11 -3.66
CA ASN A 137 -18.78 7.65 -2.53
C ASN A 137 -19.87 6.67 -2.09
N ALA A 138 -19.51 5.76 -1.17
CA ALA A 138 -20.48 4.99 -0.37
C ALA A 138 -20.76 5.71 0.96
N PRO A 139 -21.99 5.63 1.52
CA PRO A 139 -22.41 6.40 2.68
C PRO A 139 -21.62 6.09 3.96
N ASN A 140 -21.53 7.13 4.78
CA ASN A 140 -20.63 7.34 5.91
C ASN A 140 -20.89 6.38 7.09
N GLN A 141 -20.25 5.20 7.12
CA GLN A 141 -19.93 4.53 8.39
C GLN A 141 -18.64 5.15 8.92
N LYS A 142 -18.66 5.71 10.13
CA LYS A 142 -17.45 6.16 10.85
C LYS A 142 -16.54 4.94 11.10
N SER A 143 -15.71 4.60 10.13
CA SER A 143 -14.54 3.74 10.35
C SER A 143 -13.40 4.64 10.82
N GLU A 144 -12.84 4.38 12.00
CA GLU A 144 -11.62 5.02 12.53
C GLU A 144 -10.35 4.66 11.73
N LEU A 145 -10.48 4.26 10.46
CA LEU A 145 -9.36 3.92 9.59
C LEU A 145 -8.49 5.16 9.37
N GLU A 146 -7.29 5.15 9.92
CA GLU A 146 -6.25 6.13 9.60
C GLU A 146 -5.75 5.87 8.17
N ILE A 147 -5.77 6.88 7.32
CA ILE A 147 -5.24 6.80 5.96
C ILE A 147 -4.09 7.81 5.83
N LYS A 148 -2.92 7.31 5.45
CA LYS A 148 -1.71 8.13 5.27
C LYS A 148 -1.09 7.88 3.90
N LYS A 149 -0.88 8.95 3.14
CA LYS A 149 0.04 8.92 1.98
C LYS A 149 1.47 9.07 2.49
N ALA A 150 2.39 8.23 2.01
CA ALA A 150 3.81 8.43 2.24
C ALA A 150 4.37 9.61 1.42
N ASP A 151 5.45 10.18 1.92
CA ASP A 151 6.17 11.30 1.34
C ASP A 151 7.66 10.96 1.11
N GLY A 152 8.38 11.90 0.51
CA GLY A 152 9.83 11.81 0.30
C GLY A 152 10.25 10.65 -0.61
N ALA A 153 11.42 10.09 -0.32
CA ALA A 153 12.08 9.11 -1.20
C ALA A 153 11.24 7.84 -1.42
N ILE A 154 10.51 7.38 -0.41
CA ILE A 154 9.73 6.14 -0.52
C ILE A 154 8.52 6.31 -1.45
N ALA A 155 7.89 7.49 -1.46
CA ALA A 155 6.82 7.80 -2.40
C ALA A 155 7.33 7.82 -3.86
N LEU A 156 8.50 8.42 -4.08
CA LEU A 156 9.16 8.41 -5.39
C LEU A 156 9.53 6.99 -5.83
N MET A 157 10.03 6.15 -4.92
CA MET A 157 10.33 4.74 -5.22
C MET A 157 9.06 3.97 -5.61
N ALA A 158 7.94 4.24 -4.95
CA ALA A 158 6.65 3.64 -5.30
C ALA A 158 6.18 4.06 -6.70
N GLU A 159 6.33 5.33 -7.06
CA GLU A 159 6.01 5.83 -8.41
C GLU A 159 6.93 5.24 -9.48
N GLN A 160 8.23 5.06 -9.16
CA GLN A 160 9.21 4.48 -10.08
C GLN A 160 8.90 3.04 -10.48
N VAL A 161 8.13 2.28 -9.68
CA VAL A 161 7.74 0.91 -10.05
C VAL A 161 7.01 0.92 -11.38
N PHE A 162 6.08 1.88 -11.58
CA PHE A 162 5.27 1.96 -12.80
C PHE A 162 6.12 2.26 -14.03
N GLU A 163 7.11 3.17 -13.92
CA GLU A 163 7.99 3.49 -15.04
C GLU A 163 8.94 2.33 -15.36
N LYS A 164 9.54 1.69 -14.33
CA LYS A 164 10.50 0.58 -14.52
C LYS A 164 9.85 -0.73 -14.98
N THR A 165 8.54 -0.87 -14.82
CA THR A 165 7.78 -2.04 -15.27
C THR A 165 6.99 -1.78 -16.54
N LYS A 166 7.04 -0.56 -17.08
CA LYS A 166 6.43 -0.17 -18.34
C LYS A 166 6.92 -1.07 -19.48
N GLY A 167 5.99 -1.55 -20.30
CA GLY A 167 6.28 -2.43 -21.43
C GLY A 167 6.63 -3.89 -21.08
N LYS A 168 6.83 -4.21 -19.79
CA LYS A 168 6.99 -5.61 -19.33
C LYS A 168 5.65 -6.31 -19.12
N PHE A 169 4.59 -5.53 -18.92
CA PHE A 169 3.23 -6.01 -18.86
C PHE A 169 2.56 -5.81 -20.23
N LEU A 170 2.50 -6.88 -21.02
CA LEU A 170 1.66 -6.95 -22.22
C LEU A 170 0.36 -7.65 -21.83
N MET A 171 -0.79 -6.99 -22.03
CA MET A 171 -2.06 -7.72 -21.95
C MET A 171 -2.08 -8.72 -23.11
N PRO A 172 -2.38 -10.01 -22.85
CA PRO A 172 -2.59 -10.99 -23.92
C PRO A 172 -3.78 -10.62 -24.80
#